data_AF-A0A950RKS2-F1
#
_entry.id   AF-A0A950RKS2-F1
#
_cell.length_a   1.000
_cell.length_b   1.000
_cell.length_c   1.000
_cell.angle_alpha   90.00
_cell.angle_beta   90.00
_cell.angle_gamma   90.00
#
_symmetry.space_group_name_H-M   'P 1'
#
loop_
_entity.id
_entity.type
_entity.pdbx_description
1 polymer ?
#
loop_
_entity_poly.entity_id
_entity_poly.type
_entity_poly.pdbx_seq_one_letter_code
_entity_poly.pdbx_strand_id
1 'polypeptide(L)'
;MVFDEGGLRFQYPDNWRLEREDNDTGWTVSIQSPDTAFVMISLREDMPSVEELAETALAALREDYPDLEADECTDSLAGQPAVGHDIQFFSFDLTNTCWTRSFYSPQGTVFVLCQTNDLELADHEPILKAICKSLHIEDE
;
A
#
# COMPACT_ATOMS: atom_id res chain seq x y z
N MET A 1 3.48 9.42 -14.50
CA MET A 1 4.85 9.53 -13.94
C MET A 1 5.38 8.14 -13.59
N VAL A 2 6.67 7.99 -13.32
CA VAL A 2 7.32 6.70 -12.98
C VAL A 2 8.16 6.90 -11.73
N PHE A 3 8.03 5.98 -10.77
CA PHE A 3 8.96 5.80 -9.66
C PHE A 3 9.84 4.59 -9.94
N ASP A 4 11.12 4.66 -9.60
CA ASP A 4 12.14 3.65 -9.91
C ASP A 4 13.28 3.74 -8.88
N GLU A 5 13.21 2.92 -7.83
CA GLU A 5 14.18 2.89 -6.74
C GLU A 5 14.13 1.56 -5.97
N GLY A 6 15.26 1.09 -5.43
CA GLY A 6 15.30 -0.08 -4.54
C GLY A 6 14.82 -1.38 -5.20
N GLY A 7 14.99 -1.51 -6.52
CA GLY A 7 14.47 -2.66 -7.29
C GLY A 7 12.95 -2.65 -7.48
N LEU A 8 12.28 -1.56 -7.09
CA LEU A 8 10.84 -1.37 -7.27
C LEU A 8 10.57 -0.28 -8.29
N ARG A 9 9.68 -0.60 -9.23
CA ARG A 9 9.23 0.33 -10.26
C ARG A 9 7.73 0.30 -10.41
N PHE A 10 7.11 1.48 -10.48
CA PHE A 10 5.67 1.61 -10.74
C PHE A 10 5.32 2.94 -11.41
N GLN A 11 4.10 3.00 -11.94
CA GLN A 11 3.52 4.19 -12.55
C GLN A 11 2.48 4.81 -11.62
N TYR A 12 2.39 6.13 -11.64
CA TYR A 12 1.36 6.89 -10.92
C TYR A 12 0.92 8.10 -11.74
N PRO A 13 -0.30 8.66 -11.50
CA PRO A 13 -0.80 9.81 -12.23
C PRO A 13 0.11 11.04 -12.08
N ASP A 14 0.17 11.87 -13.11
CA ASP A 14 1.01 13.08 -13.12
C ASP A 14 0.48 14.20 -12.24
N ASN A 15 -0.83 14.22 -12.00
CA ASN A 15 -1.49 15.14 -11.08
C ASN A 15 -1.49 14.65 -9.63
N TRP A 16 -0.91 13.48 -9.33
CA TRP A 16 -0.77 12.97 -7.96
C TRP A 16 0.59 13.37 -7.39
N ARG A 17 0.61 13.68 -6.10
CA ARG A 17 1.83 14.08 -5.39
C ARG A 17 2.52 12.85 -4.84
N LEU A 18 3.83 12.72 -5.08
CA LEU A 18 4.67 11.68 -4.52
C LEU A 18 5.64 12.30 -3.49
N GLU A 19 5.70 11.70 -2.31
CA GLU A 19 6.67 12.02 -1.25
C GLU A 19 7.48 10.75 -0.93
N ARG A 20 8.80 10.89 -0.84
CA ARG A 20 9.74 9.80 -0.59
C ARG A 20 10.54 10.12 0.67
N GLU A 21 10.51 9.22 1.63
CA GLU A 21 11.11 9.40 2.96
C GLU A 21 11.96 8.17 3.31
N ASP A 22 13.19 8.42 3.79
CA ASP A 22 14.09 7.37 4.25
C ASP A 22 13.73 6.95 5.67
N ASN A 23 13.84 5.65 5.92
CA ASN A 23 13.59 5.03 7.21
C ASN A 23 14.90 4.40 7.69
N ASP A 24 14.99 4.04 8.96
CA ASP A 24 16.21 3.40 9.50
C ASP A 24 16.58 2.09 8.79
N THR A 25 15.59 1.38 8.23
CA THR A 25 15.75 0.06 7.60
C THR A 25 15.13 -0.01 6.19
N GLY A 26 15.19 1.09 5.44
CA GLY A 26 14.73 1.15 4.05
C GLY A 26 14.01 2.46 3.78
N TRP A 27 12.82 2.39 3.20
CA TRP A 27 12.10 3.61 2.81
C TRP A 27 10.61 3.47 2.65
N THR A 28 9.93 4.62 2.62
CA THR A 28 8.51 4.74 2.29
C THR A 28 8.28 5.78 1.20
N VAL A 29 7.38 5.44 0.27
CA VAL A 29 6.78 6.36 -0.69
C VAL A 29 5.30 6.52 -0.39
N SER A 30 4.86 7.76 -0.35
CA SER A 30 3.47 8.18 -0.19
C SER A 30 3.01 8.86 -1.47
N ILE A 31 1.91 8.38 -2.06
CA ILE A 31 1.32 8.89 -3.29
C ILE A 31 -0.10 9.35 -2.97
N GLN A 32 -0.35 10.65 -3.12
CA GLN A 32 -1.61 11.29 -2.75
C GLN A 32 -2.30 11.84 -3.99
N SER A 33 -3.57 11.49 -4.15
CA SER A 33 -4.45 12.14 -5.12
C SER A 33 -4.70 13.60 -4.72
N PRO A 34 -5.19 14.44 -5.65
CA PRO A 34 -5.71 15.77 -5.30
C PRO A 34 -6.91 15.76 -4.34
N ASP A 35 -7.58 14.61 -4.21
CA ASP A 35 -8.74 14.38 -3.36
C ASP A 35 -8.30 13.62 -2.09
N THR A 36 -8.87 12.45 -1.80
CA THR A 36 -8.56 11.67 -0.58
C THR A 36 -7.88 10.34 -0.82
N ALA A 37 -7.85 9.84 -2.06
CA ALA A 37 -7.22 8.57 -2.37
C ALA A 37 -5.69 8.61 -2.15
N PHE A 38 -5.17 7.52 -1.58
CA PHE A 38 -3.82 7.44 -1.07
C PHE A 38 -3.22 6.04 -1.31
N VAL A 39 -1.93 6.00 -1.67
CA VAL A 39 -1.11 4.79 -1.72
C VAL A 39 0.15 5.01 -0.91
N MET A 40 0.49 4.04 -0.06
CA MET A 40 1.79 3.94 0.59
C MET A 40 2.49 2.68 0.09
N ILE A 41 3.76 2.79 -0.30
CA ILE A 41 4.62 1.66 -0.66
C ILE A 41 5.89 1.79 0.16
N SER A 42 6.24 0.77 0.94
CA SER A 42 7.48 0.75 1.71
C SER A 42 8.32 -0.47 1.39
N LEU A 43 9.64 -0.28 1.43
CA LEU A 43 10.65 -1.33 1.35
C LEU A 43 11.34 -1.45 2.71
N ARG A 44 11.39 -2.66 3.24
CA ARG A 44 12.03 -3.03 4.50
C ARG A 44 13.22 -3.94 4.23
N GLU A 45 14.41 -3.37 4.27
CA GLU A 45 15.70 -4.03 4.04
C GLU A 45 16.10 -4.95 5.20
N ASP A 46 15.49 -4.76 6.38
CA ASP A 46 15.62 -5.65 7.54
C ASP A 46 14.85 -6.98 7.40
N MET A 47 14.13 -7.17 6.28
CA MET A 47 13.42 -8.39 5.89
C MET A 47 12.56 -9.05 7.00
N PRO A 48 11.71 -8.30 7.72
CA PRO A 48 10.64 -8.90 8.54
C PRO A 48 9.72 -9.79 7.69
N SER A 49 8.97 -10.70 8.32
CA SER A 49 8.06 -11.55 7.54
C SER A 49 6.91 -10.73 6.95
N VAL A 50 6.35 -11.21 5.84
CA VAL A 50 5.20 -10.56 5.18
C VAL A 50 3.97 -10.51 6.10
N GLU A 51 3.78 -11.55 6.92
CA GLU A 51 2.74 -11.62 7.95
C GLU A 51 3.00 -10.61 9.07
N GLU A 52 4.25 -10.49 9.53
CA GLU A 52 4.61 -9.52 10.57
C GLU A 52 4.30 -8.08 10.13
N LEU A 53 4.61 -7.71 8.88
CA LEU A 53 4.23 -6.39 8.37
C LEU A 53 2.72 -6.21 8.24
N ALA A 54 2.02 -7.22 7.71
CA ALA A 54 0.58 -7.16 7.53
C ALA A 54 -0.14 -6.97 8.87
N GLU A 55 0.25 -7.74 9.89
CA GLU A 55 -0.30 -7.65 11.25
C GLU A 55 0.07 -6.33 11.94
N THR A 56 1.33 -5.88 11.80
CA THR A 56 1.77 -4.60 12.38
C THR A 56 0.98 -3.43 11.81
N ALA A 57 0.76 -3.42 10.49
CA ALA A 57 -0.04 -2.38 9.84
C ALA A 57 -1.51 -2.42 10.28
N LEU A 58 -2.11 -3.61 10.37
CA LEU A 58 -3.48 -3.77 10.86
C LEU A 58 -3.61 -3.32 12.31
N ALA A 59 -2.67 -3.68 13.17
CA ALA A 59 -2.64 -3.27 14.58
C ALA A 59 -2.57 -1.75 14.70
N ALA A 60 -1.68 -1.10 13.93
CA ALA A 60 -1.58 0.36 13.91
C ALA A 60 -2.89 1.03 13.48
N LEU A 61 -3.53 0.55 12.41
CA LEU A 61 -4.83 1.06 11.99
C LEU A 61 -5.91 0.84 13.07
N ARG A 62 -5.86 -0.28 13.81
CA ARG A 62 -6.84 -0.60 14.85
C ARG A 62 -6.65 0.22 16.13
N GLU A 63 -5.45 0.74 16.38
CA GLU A 63 -5.24 1.72 17.46
C GLU A 63 -6.00 3.03 17.18
N ASP A 64 -5.98 3.50 15.93
CA ASP A 64 -6.67 4.71 15.50
C ASP A 64 -8.17 4.48 15.26
N TYR A 65 -8.54 3.30 14.76
CA TYR A 65 -9.90 2.91 14.40
C TYR A 65 -10.27 1.57 15.06
N PRO A 66 -10.61 1.55 16.36
CA PRO A 66 -10.85 0.31 17.11
C PRO A 66 -11.93 -0.60 16.52
N ASP A 67 -12.96 0.02 15.93
CA ASP A 67 -14.12 -0.65 15.35
C ASP A 67 -13.91 -1.03 13.86
N LEU A 68 -12.69 -0.96 13.33
CA LEU A 68 -12.42 -1.37 11.95
C LEU A 68 -12.73 -2.86 11.75
N GLU A 69 -13.31 -3.15 10.58
CA GLU A 69 -13.51 -4.49 10.07
C GLU A 69 -12.34 -4.83 9.14
N ALA A 70 -11.80 -6.05 9.26
CA ALA A 70 -10.70 -6.50 8.44
C ALA A 70 -10.82 -8.00 8.15
N ASP A 71 -10.67 -8.35 6.88
CA ASP A 71 -10.63 -9.73 6.40
C ASP A 71 -9.21 -10.04 5.90
N GLU A 72 -8.66 -11.19 6.31
CA GLU A 72 -7.39 -11.69 5.78
C GLU A 72 -7.51 -11.94 4.27
N CYS A 73 -6.48 -11.55 3.52
CA CYS A 73 -6.44 -11.71 2.08
C CYS A 73 -5.08 -12.23 1.61
N THR A 74 -5.11 -13.27 0.77
CA THR A 74 -3.94 -13.80 0.06
C THR A 74 -4.17 -13.63 -1.43
N ASP A 75 -3.24 -12.97 -2.11
CA ASP A 75 -3.32 -12.65 -3.54
C ASP A 75 -1.91 -12.68 -4.16
N SER A 76 -1.77 -12.09 -5.34
CA SER A 76 -0.50 -11.83 -6.00
C SER A 76 -0.31 -10.34 -6.30
N LEU A 77 0.89 -9.83 -6.01
CA LEU A 77 1.27 -8.45 -6.32
C LEU A 77 2.71 -8.43 -6.85
N ALA A 78 2.95 -7.66 -7.92
CA ALA A 78 4.25 -7.65 -8.63
C ALA A 78 4.75 -9.04 -9.05
N GLY A 79 3.82 -9.98 -9.31
CA GLY A 79 4.15 -11.38 -9.64
C GLY A 79 4.55 -12.26 -8.45
N GLN A 80 4.50 -11.72 -7.22
CA GLN A 80 4.84 -12.42 -5.99
C GLN A 80 3.59 -12.80 -5.21
N PRO A 81 3.61 -13.92 -4.46
CA PRO A 81 2.59 -14.20 -3.45
C PRO A 81 2.56 -13.07 -2.42
N ALA A 82 1.37 -12.54 -2.14
CA ALA A 82 1.18 -11.43 -1.23
C ALA A 82 0.11 -11.76 -0.20
N VAL A 83 0.32 -11.32 1.04
CA VAL A 83 -0.62 -11.47 2.16
C VAL A 83 -0.95 -10.12 2.76
N GLY A 84 -2.14 -9.96 3.32
CA GLY A 84 -2.53 -8.75 4.02
C GLY A 84 -4.01 -8.75 4.33
N HIS A 85 -4.63 -7.58 4.28
CA HIS A 85 -6.01 -7.40 4.72
C HIS A 85 -6.81 -6.54 3.76
N ASP A 86 -8.09 -6.85 3.61
CA ASP A 86 -9.09 -5.92 3.09
C ASP A 86 -9.83 -5.32 4.29
N ILE A 87 -9.84 -4.00 4.40
CA ILE A 87 -10.15 -3.26 5.62
C ILE A 87 -11.23 -2.20 5.34
N GLN A 88 -12.19 -2.10 6.24
CA GLN A 88 -13.18 -1.03 6.25
C GLN A 88 -13.23 -0.35 7.61
N PHE A 89 -13.25 0.99 7.60
CA PHE A 89 -13.35 1.78 8.83
C PHE A 89 -14.08 3.10 8.59
N PHE A 90 -14.57 3.71 9.67
CA PHE A 90 -15.31 4.96 9.62
C PHE A 90 -14.45 6.13 10.10
N SER A 91 -14.36 7.20 9.31
CA SER A 91 -13.60 8.41 9.63
C SER A 91 -14.25 9.64 8.99
N PHE A 92 -14.36 10.74 9.73
CA PHE A 92 -14.98 12.00 9.28
C PHE A 92 -16.36 11.83 8.59
N ASP A 93 -17.24 11.04 9.19
CA ASP A 93 -18.57 10.72 8.67
C ASP A 93 -18.59 9.92 7.36
N LEU A 94 -17.45 9.35 6.95
CA LEU A 94 -17.29 8.57 5.73
C LEU A 94 -16.72 7.18 6.02
N THR A 95 -17.24 6.19 5.32
CA THR A 95 -16.62 4.87 5.24
C THR A 95 -15.40 4.96 4.33
N ASN A 96 -14.29 4.41 4.81
CA ASN A 96 -13.04 4.26 4.08
C ASN A 96 -12.84 2.79 3.73
N THR A 97 -12.50 2.56 2.47
CA THR A 97 -12.06 1.28 1.96
C THR A 97 -10.53 1.30 1.89
N CYS A 98 -9.89 0.37 2.57
CA CYS A 98 -8.44 0.22 2.63
C CYS A 98 -8.06 -1.23 2.31
N TRP A 99 -6.92 -1.44 1.66
CA TRP A 99 -6.36 -2.77 1.53
C TRP A 99 -4.85 -2.73 1.64
N THR A 100 -4.30 -3.77 2.26
CA THR A 100 -2.87 -3.92 2.50
C THR A 100 -2.36 -5.21 1.89
N ARG A 101 -1.16 -5.19 1.32
CA ARG A 101 -0.47 -6.36 0.80
C ARG A 101 1.02 -6.27 1.10
N SER A 102 1.57 -7.34 1.65
CA SER A 102 2.99 -7.55 1.91
C SER A 102 3.51 -8.68 1.04
N PHE A 103 4.68 -8.51 0.44
CA PHE A 103 5.34 -9.54 -0.36
C PHE A 103 6.86 -9.42 -0.30
N TYR A 104 7.58 -10.47 -0.67
CA TYR A 104 9.05 -10.44 -0.70
C TYR A 104 9.57 -9.93 -2.05
N SER A 105 10.63 -9.13 -2.02
CA SER A 105 11.44 -8.74 -3.17
C SER A 105 12.91 -9.11 -2.92
N PRO A 106 13.79 -9.11 -3.94
CA PRO A 106 15.22 -9.35 -3.74
C PRO A 106 15.88 -8.36 -2.77
N GLN A 107 15.37 -7.12 -2.70
CA GLN A 107 15.94 -6.04 -1.89
C GLN A 107 15.36 -5.97 -0.47
N GLY A 108 14.24 -6.64 -0.20
CA GLY A 108 13.59 -6.58 1.11
C GLY A 108 12.13 -7.02 1.10
N THR A 109 11.47 -6.87 2.26
CA THR A 109 10.03 -7.08 2.38
C THR A 109 9.31 -5.81 1.97
N VAL A 110 8.39 -5.91 1.02
CA VAL A 110 7.62 -4.78 0.49
C VAL A 110 6.24 -4.78 1.13
N PHE A 111 5.75 -3.60 1.49
CA PHE A 111 4.39 -3.38 1.94
C PHE A 111 3.71 -2.31 1.12
N VAL A 112 2.45 -2.58 0.76
CA VAL A 112 1.59 -1.69 0.00
C VAL A 112 0.31 -1.50 0.79
N LEU A 113 -0.08 -0.25 1.00
CA LEU A 113 -1.39 0.15 1.52
C LEU A 113 -2.04 1.06 0.49
N CYS A 114 -3.30 0.81 0.18
CA CYS A 114 -4.14 1.71 -0.61
C CYS A 114 -5.37 2.07 0.20
N GLN A 115 -5.81 3.31 0.10
CA GLN A 115 -7.00 3.80 0.77
C GLN A 115 -7.77 4.77 -0.12
N THR A 116 -9.10 4.73 -0.03
CA THR A 116 -10.00 5.76 -0.53
C THR A 116 -11.29 5.76 0.29
N ASN A 117 -12.08 6.83 0.20
CA ASN A 117 -13.40 6.87 0.82
C ASN A 117 -14.49 6.40 -0.17
N ASP A 118 -15.60 5.90 0.37
CA ASP A 118 -16.67 5.28 -0.43
C ASP A 118 -17.37 6.24 -1.40
N LEU A 119 -17.31 7.57 -1.18
CA LEU A 119 -17.86 8.55 -2.13
C LEU A 119 -17.02 8.65 -3.40
N GLU A 120 -15.72 8.40 -3.30
CA GLU A 120 -14.76 8.53 -4.40
C GLU A 120 -14.29 7.17 -4.94
N LEU A 121 -14.71 6.06 -4.30
CA LEU A 121 -14.27 4.70 -4.61
C LEU A 121 -14.42 4.36 -6.09
N ALA A 122 -15.55 4.71 -6.71
CA ALA A 122 -15.81 4.41 -8.12
C ALA A 122 -14.81 5.07 -9.09
N ASP A 123 -14.29 6.24 -8.72
CA ASP A 123 -13.37 7.03 -9.54
C ASP A 123 -11.91 6.65 -9.25
N HIS A 124 -11.57 6.42 -7.98
CA HIS A 124 -10.17 6.20 -7.56
C HIS A 124 -9.76 4.74 -7.47
N GLU A 125 -10.67 3.79 -7.19
CA GLU A 125 -10.32 2.36 -7.14
C GLU A 125 -9.64 1.86 -8.43
N PRO A 126 -10.10 2.21 -9.65
CA PRO A 126 -9.41 1.82 -10.88
C PRO A 126 -7.99 2.38 -10.98
N ILE A 127 -7.75 3.57 -10.45
CA ILE A 127 -6.44 4.24 -10.45
C ILE A 127 -5.51 3.56 -9.45
N LEU A 128 -5.98 3.30 -8.22
CA LEU A 128 -5.22 2.58 -7.19
C LEU A 128 -4.83 1.18 -7.70
N LYS A 129 -5.77 0.45 -8.31
CA LYS A 129 -5.49 -0.84 -8.95
C LYS A 129 -4.49 -0.73 -10.09
N ALA A 130 -4.54 0.34 -10.88
CA ALA A 130 -3.58 0.57 -11.97
C ALA A 130 -2.16 0.81 -11.42
N ILE A 131 -2.01 1.58 -10.34
CA ILE A 131 -0.73 1.78 -9.65
C ILE A 131 -0.18 0.42 -9.19
N CYS A 132 -0.97 -0.36 -8.44
CA CYS A 132 -0.57 -1.69 -7.97
C CYS A 132 -0.23 -2.65 -9.10
N LYS A 133 -1.01 -2.65 -10.18
CA LYS A 133 -0.77 -3.51 -11.35
C LYS A 133 0.50 -3.13 -12.11
N SER A 134 0.90 -1.87 -12.06
CA SER A 134 2.14 -1.38 -12.66
C SER A 134 3.37 -1.63 -11.80
N LEU A 135 3.19 -2.14 -10.57
CA LEU A 135 4.28 -2.47 -9.67
C LEU A 135 5.05 -3.68 -10.21
N HIS A 136 6.34 -3.48 -10.40
CA HIS A 136 7.28 -4.49 -10.86
C HIS A 136 8.48 -4.51 -9.92
N ILE A 137 8.94 -5.72 -9.62
CA ILE A 137 10.26 -5.95 -9.03
C ILE A 137 11.24 -6.19 -10.18
N GLU A 138 12.43 -5.61 -10.09
CA GLU A 138 13.52 -5.93 -11.01
C GLU A 138 14.20 -7.23 -10.55
N ASP A 139 14.22 -8.22 -11.45
CA ASP A 139 15.10 -9.39 -11.30
C ASP A 139 16.54 -8.94 -11.59
N GLU A 140 17.50 -9.35 -10.74
CA GLU A 140 18.94 -9.03 -10.85
C GLU A 140 19.52 -9.15 -12.27
#